data_AF-A0A3D4R1F5-F1
#
_entry.id   AF-A0A3D4R1F5-F1
#
_cell.length_a   1.000
_cell.length_b   1.000
_cell.length_c   1.000
_cell.angle_alpha   90.00
_cell.angle_beta   90.00
_cell.angle_gamma   90.00
#
_symmetry.space_group_name_H-M   'P 1'
#
loop_
_entity.id
_entity.type
_entity.pdbx_description
1 polymer ?
#
loop_
_entity_poly.entity_id
_entity_poly.type
_entity_poly.pdbx_seq_one_letter_code
_entity_poly.pdbx_strand_id
1 'polypeptide(L)' 'MTFEDVVIHPDQIIGDRRFGFKYIVDVLDFARPMVAAIGLGLAKRALDVTLAYTRERKQFGQR' A
#
# COMPACT_ATOMS: atom_id res chain seq x y z
N MET A 1 -17.06 -10.40 -1.73
CA MET A 1 -18.06 -9.46 -2.25
C MET A 1 -18.48 -9.98 -3.61
N THR A 2 -19.77 -10.23 -3.80
CA THR A 2 -20.35 -10.79 -5.04
C THR A 2 -21.37 -9.81 -5.58
N PHE A 3 -21.47 -9.70 -6.90
CA PHE A 3 -22.44 -8.86 -7.58
C PHE A 3 -23.34 -9.77 -8.42
N GLU A 4 -24.58 -9.99 -7.97
CA GLU A 4 -25.59 -10.78 -8.67
C GLU A 4 -26.82 -9.89 -8.90
N ASP A 5 -27.28 -9.82 -10.16
CA ASP A 5 -28.44 -9.04 -10.60
C ASP A 5 -28.48 -7.57 -10.13
N VAL A 6 -27.30 -6.95 -9.98
CA VAL A 6 -27.19 -5.54 -9.57
C VAL A 6 -27.54 -4.63 -10.74
N VAL A 7 -28.61 -3.86 -10.60
CA VAL A 7 -29.02 -2.85 -11.57
C VAL A 7 -28.14 -1.60 -11.41
N ILE A 8 -27.52 -1.17 -12.52
CA ILE A 8 -26.70 0.05 -12.59
C ILE A 8 -27.37 1.05 -13.54
N HIS A 9 -27.63 2.25 -13.02
CA HIS A 9 -28.17 3.38 -13.78
C HIS A 9 -27.05 4.18 -14.47
N PRO A 10 -27.36 4.90 -15.58
CA PRO A 10 -26.34 5.63 -16.35
C PRO A 10 -25.57 6.71 -15.56
N ASP A 11 -26.20 7.31 -14.54
CA ASP A 11 -25.62 8.31 -13.65
C ASP A 11 -24.64 7.73 -12.62
N GLN A 12 -24.63 6.40 -12.45
CA GLN A 12 -23.67 5.69 -11.59
C GLN A 12 -22.38 5.32 -12.34
N ILE A 13 -22.32 5.54 -13.66
CA ILE A 13 -21.11 5.31 -14.45
C ILE A 13 -20.10 6.41 -14.14
N ILE A 14 -18.94 6.02 -13.63
CA ILE A 14 -17.82 6.93 -13.38
C ILE A 14 -17.16 7.27 -14.72
N GLY A 15 -17.28 8.53 -15.15
CA GLY A 15 -16.69 9.00 -16.39
C GLY A 15 -17.29 8.33 -17.63
N ASP A 16 -16.45 7.97 -18.59
CA ASP A 16 -16.85 7.22 -19.78
C ASP A 16 -16.73 5.71 -19.52
N ARG A 17 -17.82 4.98 -19.82
CA ARG A 17 -17.90 3.51 -19.69
C ARG A 17 -16.78 2.76 -20.43
N ARG A 18 -16.16 3.36 -21.45
CA ARG A 18 -15.10 2.75 -22.27
C ARG A 18 -13.70 2.97 -21.70
N PHE A 19 -13.54 3.82 -20.69
CA PHE A 19 -12.23 4.20 -20.14
C PHE A 19 -11.90 3.58 -18.79
N GLY A 20 -12.69 2.61 -18.31
CA GLY A 20 -12.48 1.97 -17.00
C GLY A 20 -11.05 1.46 -16.77
N PHE A 21 -10.42 0.85 -17.77
CA PHE A 21 -9.03 0.39 -17.66
C PHE A 21 -8.05 1.55 -17.48
N LYS A 22 -8.20 2.63 -18.26
CA LYS A 22 -7.36 3.82 -18.16
C LYS A 22 -7.46 4.44 -16.76
N TYR A 23 -8.68 4.56 -16.23
CA TYR A 23 -8.91 5.10 -14.89
C TYR A 23 -8.20 4.29 -13.81
N ILE A 24 -8.24 2.96 -13.90
CA ILE A 24 -7.55 2.08 -12.96
C ILE A 24 -6.02 2.26 -13.06
N VAL A 25 -5.47 2.34 -14.28
CA VAL A 25 -4.02 2.54 -14.47
C VAL A 25 -3.57 3.89 -13.90
N ASP A 26 -4.31 4.97 -14.21
CA ASP A 26 -4.00 6.32 -13.69
C ASP A 26 -3.99 6.35 -12.15
N VAL A 27 -4.98 5.71 -11.51
CA VAL A 27 -5.06 5.59 -10.05
C VAL A 27 -3.90 4.76 -9.50
N LEU A 28 -3.57 3.64 -10.14
CA LEU A 28 -2.47 2.78 -9.71
C LEU A 28 -1.11 3.49 -9.80
N ASP A 29 -0.87 4.25 -10.85
CA ASP A 29 0.38 4.99 -11.02
C ASP A 29 0.53 6.10 -9.96
N PHE A 30 -0.57 6.72 -9.54
CA PHE A 30 -0.57 7.64 -8.41
C PHE A 30 -0.37 6.93 -7.05
N ALA A 31 -1.01 5.77 -6.86
CA ALA A 31 -0.95 5.02 -5.60
C ALA A 31 0.43 4.38 -5.34
N ARG A 32 1.12 3.93 -6.39
CA ARG A 32 2.39 3.20 -6.30
C ARG A 32 3.48 3.94 -5.51
N PRO A 33 3.80 5.23 -5.78
CA PRO A 33 4.79 5.96 -5.00
C PRO A 33 4.37 6.17 -3.53
N MET A 34 3.07 6.32 -3.26
CA MET A 34 2.58 6.46 -1.88
C MET A 34 2.83 5.18 -1.07
N VAL A 35 2.54 4.01 -1.65
CA VAL A 35 2.81 2.71 -1.01
C VAL A 35 4.31 2.52 -0.78
N ALA A 36 5.15 2.92 -1.75
CA ALA A 36 6.60 2.86 -1.61
C ALA A 36 7.11 3.75 -0.45
N ALA A 37 6.57 4.97 -0.32
CA ALA A 37 6.92 5.88 0.77
C ALA A 37 6.55 5.30 2.15
N ILE A 38 5.37 4.68 2.27
CA ILE A 38 4.95 3.97 3.48
C ILE A 38 5.93 2.83 3.80
N GLY A 39 6.25 2.01 2.79
CA GLY A 39 7.20 0.91 2.93
C GLY A 39 8.59 1.37 3.40
N LEU A 40 9.09 2.48 2.84
CA LEU A 40 10.36 3.07 3.26
C LEU A 40 10.34 3.53 4.72
N GLY A 41 9.26 4.21 5.14
CA GLY A 41 9.09 4.65 6.52
C GLY A 41 9.09 3.47 7.51
N LEU A 42 8.37 2.41 7.16
CA LEU A 42 8.32 1.17 7.94
C LEU A 42 9.71 0.51 8.03
N ALA A 43 10.40 0.38 6.91
CA ALA A 43 11.73 -0.22 6.87
C ALA A 43 12.74 0.55 7.73
N LYS A 44 12.73 1.88 7.65
CA LYS A 44 13.58 2.74 8.49
C LYS A 44 13.28 2.53 9.97
N ARG A 45 12.01 2.54 10.36
CA ARG A 45 11.64 2.33 11.77
C ARG A 45 12.01 0.94 12.26
N ALA A 46 11.81 -0.09 11.45
CA ALA A 46 12.21 -1.45 11.78
C ALA A 46 13.72 -1.56 12.02
N LEU A 47 14.53 -0.91 11.17
CA LEU A 47 15.98 -0.84 11.34
C LEU A 47 16.36 -0.11 12.64
N ASP A 48 15.78 1.06 12.90
CA ASP A 48 16.08 1.84 14.11
C ASP A 48 15.80 1.03 15.39
N VAL A 49 14.66 0.34 15.44
CA VAL A 49 14.29 -0.53 16.58
C VAL A 49 15.26 -1.71 16.72
N THR A 50 15.65 -2.31 15.59
CA THR A 50 16.60 -3.44 15.57
C THR A 50 17.98 -3.00 16.07
N LEU A 51 18.48 -1.84 15.64
CA LEU A 51 19.76 -1.29 16.06
C LEU A 51 19.75 -0.91 17.54
N ALA A 52 18.67 -0.32 18.04
CA ALA A 52 18.52 -0.02 19.46
C ALA A 52 18.59 -1.31 20.30
N TYR A 53 17.83 -2.33 19.92
CA TYR A 53 17.79 -3.59 20.66
C TYR A 53 19.13 -4.34 20.64
N THR A 54 19.75 -4.47 19.47
CA THR A 54 21.03 -5.19 19.33
C THR A 54 22.18 -4.52 20.08
N ARG A 55 22.12 -3.21 20.34
CA ARG A 55 23.10 -2.51 21.17
C ARG A 55 22.99 -2.81 22.65
N GLU A 56 21.80 -3.18 23.13
CA GLU A 56 21.53 -3.45 24.55
C GLU A 56 21.48 -4.93 24.87
N ARG A 57 21.16 -5.77 23.87
CA ARG A 57 21.20 -7.22 23.99
C ARG A 57 22.60 -7.68 24.40
N LYS A 58 22.64 -8.66 25.30
CA LYS A 58 23.84 -9.43 25.66
C LYS A 58 23.46 -10.90 25.75
N GLN A 59 24.27 -11.78 25.17
CA GLN A 59 24.09 -13.22 25.22
C GLN A 59 25.45 -13.91 25.06
N PHE A 60 25.62 -15.12 25.61
CA PHE A 60 26.88 -15.89 25.52
C PHE A 60 28.13 -15.12 26.02
N GLY A 61 27.95 -14.25 27.03
CA GLY A 61 29.04 -13.48 27.62
C GLY A 61 29.54 -12.30 26.77
N GLN A 62 28.90 -12.00 25.64
CA GLN A 62 29.25 -10.89 24.77
C GLN A 62 28.00 -10.06 24.42
N ARG A 63 28.23 -8.91 23.77
CA ARG A 63 27.17 -8.01 23.29
C ARG A 63 26.41 -8.67 22.16
#